data_AF-A0A8T0HU36-F1
#
_entry.id   AF-A0A8T0HU36-F1
#
_cell.length_a   1.000
_cell.length_b   1.000
_cell.length_c   1.000
_cell.angle_alpha   90.00
_cell.angle_beta   90.00
_cell.angle_gamma   90.00
#
_symmetry.space_group_name_H-M   'P 1'
#
loop_
_entity.id
_entity.type
_entity.pdbx_description
1 polymer ?
#
loop_
_entity_poly.entity_id
_entity_poly.type
_entity_poly.pdbx_seq_one_letter_code
_entity_poly.pdbx_strand_id
1 'polypeptide(L)'
;MRSDIDMEGPAYAGRRSSRSPVFEGADEETVAVREIAVDVDDDEDDDDDDDGDLRLLGNIDNELEREYEELRKQEEEVVNKLKRKRTDDQGKGDSVRHQRALWDRALEMRISMQKLVTGYSQLLEMEGKLELCTSDSQCEKAYHPLTKSAVAAVDCLLELKNALPEQNTAITEASAANVDVQSMMRSL
;
A
#
# COMPACT_ATOMS: atom_id res chain seq x y z
N MET A 1 -14.69 15.63 -32.97
CA MET A 1 -14.18 14.37 -32.36
C MET A 1 -14.04 13.37 -33.49
N ARG A 2 -12.90 12.68 -33.62
CA ARG A 2 -12.72 11.67 -34.68
C ARG A 2 -13.61 10.47 -34.36
N SER A 3 -14.56 10.17 -35.25
CA SER A 3 -15.57 9.12 -35.07
C SER A 3 -15.02 7.70 -35.26
N ASP A 4 -13.73 7.57 -35.59
CA ASP A 4 -13.12 6.32 -36.02
C ASP A 4 -12.43 5.55 -34.88
N ILE A 5 -12.51 6.04 -33.64
CA ILE A 5 -11.93 5.38 -32.46
C ILE A 5 -13.08 4.87 -31.60
N ASP A 6 -13.44 3.60 -31.82
CA ASP A 6 -14.34 2.86 -30.96
C ASP A 6 -13.55 2.30 -29.76
N MET A 7 -13.92 2.75 -28.55
CA MET A 7 -13.29 2.36 -27.29
C MET A 7 -13.77 1.00 -26.77
N GLU A 8 -14.76 0.38 -27.43
CA GLU A 8 -15.34 -0.93 -27.07
C GLU A 8 -14.81 -2.08 -27.94
N GLY A 9 -13.87 -1.79 -28.85
CA GLY A 9 -13.26 -2.79 -29.73
C GLY A 9 -12.43 -3.85 -28.98
N PRO A 10 -12.25 -5.06 -29.55
CA PRO A 10 -11.48 -6.15 -28.94
C PRO A 10 -10.01 -5.80 -28.68
N ALA A 11 -9.49 -4.73 -29.30
CA ALA A 11 -8.16 -4.19 -29.03
C ALA A 11 -8.03 -3.52 -27.64
N TYR A 12 -9.15 -3.13 -27.02
CA TYR A 12 -9.21 -2.49 -25.69
C TYR A 12 -9.82 -3.39 -24.61
N ALA A 13 -10.23 -4.60 -24.97
CA ALA A 13 -10.62 -5.64 -24.02
C ALA A 13 -9.36 -6.19 -23.32
N GLY A 14 -8.83 -5.44 -22.35
CA GLY A 14 -7.66 -5.84 -21.57
C GLY A 14 -7.80 -7.28 -21.05
N ARG A 15 -6.72 -8.07 -21.14
CA ARG A 15 -6.69 -9.42 -20.60
C ARG A 15 -6.91 -9.36 -19.08
N ARG A 16 -8.07 -9.84 -18.62
CA ARG A 16 -8.33 -10.05 -17.20
C ARG A 16 -7.46 -11.22 -16.72
N SER A 17 -6.35 -10.89 -16.05
CA SER A 17 -5.52 -11.90 -15.38
C SER A 17 -6.19 -12.29 -14.06
N SER A 18 -6.88 -13.43 -14.06
CA SER A 18 -7.47 -14.00 -12.85
C SER A 18 -6.36 -14.68 -12.01
N ARG A 19 -5.77 -13.94 -11.06
CA ARG A 19 -4.82 -14.49 -10.08
C ARG A 19 -5.49 -15.27 -8.93
N SER A 20 -6.75 -15.71 -9.08
CA SER A 20 -7.48 -16.34 -7.97
C SER A 20 -7.18 -17.81 -7.66
N PRO A 21 -6.61 -18.68 -8.53
CA PRO A 21 -6.54 -20.09 -8.18
C PRO A 21 -5.28 -20.49 -7.39
N VAL A 22 -4.37 -19.57 -7.06
CA VAL A 22 -3.09 -19.91 -6.39
C VAL A 22 -3.26 -20.13 -4.88
N PHE A 23 -4.37 -19.70 -4.27
CA PHE A 23 -4.53 -19.69 -2.80
C PHE A 23 -5.56 -20.68 -2.25
N GLU A 24 -6.20 -21.49 -3.10
CA GLU A 24 -7.18 -22.51 -2.68
C GLU A 24 -6.70 -23.90 -3.11
N GLY A 25 -5.86 -24.53 -2.29
CA GLY A 25 -5.40 -25.90 -2.57
C GLY A 25 -4.13 -26.34 -1.83
N ALA A 26 -3.80 -25.75 -0.69
CA ALA A 26 -2.79 -26.32 0.20
C ALA A 26 -3.46 -27.38 1.10
N ASP A 27 -3.84 -28.51 0.47
CA ASP A 27 -4.17 -29.72 1.20
C ASP A 27 -2.90 -30.23 1.89
N GLU A 28 -3.04 -30.58 3.17
CA GLU A 28 -2.02 -31.20 4.00
C GLU A 28 -1.65 -32.58 3.41
N GLU A 29 -0.67 -32.63 2.52
CA GLU A 29 -0.08 -33.89 2.09
C GLU A 29 0.88 -34.39 3.19
N THR A 30 0.38 -35.30 4.02
CA THR A 30 1.16 -36.06 4.98
C THR A 30 2.22 -36.89 4.25
N VAL A 31 3.49 -36.54 4.40
CA VAL A 31 4.61 -37.33 3.85
C VAL A 31 4.72 -38.63 4.64
N ALA A 32 4.28 -39.73 4.04
CA ALA A 32 4.47 -41.06 4.60
C ALA A 32 5.96 -41.43 4.51
N VAL A 33 6.66 -41.44 5.65
CA VAL A 33 8.02 -41.95 5.77
C VAL A 33 7.97 -43.47 5.59
N ARG A 34 8.58 -43.97 4.52
CA ARG A 34 8.75 -45.40 4.27
C ARG A 34 10.00 -45.86 5.01
N GLU A 35 9.84 -46.71 6.03
CA GLU A 35 10.98 -47.41 6.65
C GLU A 35 11.69 -48.25 5.60
N ILE A 36 12.96 -47.94 5.35
CA ILE A 36 13.88 -48.79 4.61
C ILE A 36 14.57 -49.66 5.66
N ALA A 37 14.16 -50.93 5.76
CA ALA A 37 14.91 -51.92 6.51
C ALA A 37 16.22 -52.19 5.76
N VAL A 38 17.33 -51.72 6.33
CA VAL A 38 18.68 -52.07 5.90
C VAL A 38 19.05 -53.36 6.62
N ASP A 39 19.20 -54.43 5.85
CA ASP A 39 19.73 -55.70 6.32
C ASP A 39 21.23 -55.51 6.57
N VAL A 40 21.65 -55.59 7.83
CA VAL A 40 23.06 -55.50 8.22
C VAL A 40 23.58 -56.93 8.28
N ASP A 41 24.28 -57.34 7.23
CA ASP A 41 25.06 -58.57 7.21
C ASP A 41 26.33 -58.32 8.03
N ASP A 42 26.49 -59.09 9.10
CA ASP A 42 27.55 -59.01 10.09
C ASP A 42 28.64 -60.00 9.69
N ASP A 43 29.58 -59.54 8.87
CA ASP A 43 30.83 -60.26 8.60
C ASP A 43 31.96 -59.58 9.40
N GLU A 44 32.26 -60.16 10.56
CA GLU A 44 33.48 -59.93 11.33
C GLU A 44 34.70 -60.48 10.57
N ASP A 45 35.72 -59.64 10.38
CA ASP A 45 37.17 -59.92 10.43
C ASP A 45 37.92 -59.01 9.44
N ASP A 46 38.72 -58.06 9.94
CA ASP A 46 40.15 -58.28 10.18
C ASP A 46 40.78 -56.95 10.62
N ASP A 47 41.52 -56.99 11.72
CA ASP A 47 42.30 -55.88 12.27
C ASP A 47 43.45 -55.54 11.30
N ASP A 48 43.38 -54.37 10.65
CA ASP A 48 44.57 -53.71 10.12
C ASP A 48 44.59 -52.27 10.65
N ASP A 49 45.48 -52.05 11.63
CA ASP A 49 45.87 -50.76 12.19
C ASP A 49 46.36 -49.82 11.05
N ASP A 50 45.46 -49.04 10.45
CA ASP A 50 45.80 -47.84 9.68
C ASP A 50 45.39 -46.59 10.45
N ASP A 51 46.20 -46.24 11.46
CA ASP A 51 46.17 -44.97 12.21
C ASP A 51 46.51 -43.73 11.34
N GLY A 52 46.31 -43.80 10.02
CA GLY A 52 46.64 -42.77 9.04
C GLY A 52 45.52 -41.78 8.70
N ASP A 53 44.24 -42.14 8.88
CA ASP A 53 43.13 -41.39 8.27
C ASP A 53 42.06 -40.82 9.25
N LEU A 54 42.12 -41.17 10.53
CA LEU A 54 41.17 -40.66 11.55
C LEU A 54 41.26 -39.13 11.74
N ARG A 55 42.42 -38.53 11.45
CA ARG A 55 42.60 -37.07 11.47
C ARG A 55 41.97 -36.37 10.26
N LEU A 56 41.85 -37.06 9.13
CA LEU A 56 41.24 -36.50 7.92
C LEU A 56 39.72 -36.56 8.02
N LEU A 57 39.15 -37.69 8.47
CA LEU A 57 37.72 -37.81 8.75
C LEU A 57 37.23 -36.78 9.78
N GLY A 58 37.94 -36.64 10.91
CA GLY A 58 37.57 -35.65 11.92
C GLY A 58 37.64 -34.20 11.42
N ASN A 59 38.54 -33.89 10.48
CA ASN A 59 38.60 -32.56 9.86
C ASN A 59 37.46 -32.34 8.85
N ILE A 60 37.03 -33.39 8.14
CA ILE A 60 35.89 -33.34 7.21
C ILE A 60 34.58 -33.15 7.99
N ASP A 61 34.38 -33.87 9.09
CA ASP A 61 33.18 -33.72 9.93
C ASP A 61 33.09 -32.32 10.57
N ASN A 62 34.22 -31.77 11.04
CA ASN A 62 34.26 -30.41 11.59
C ASN A 62 33.99 -29.33 10.54
N GLU A 63 34.50 -29.50 9.32
CA GLU A 63 34.24 -28.58 8.21
C GLU A 63 32.79 -28.67 7.75
N LEU A 64 32.22 -29.87 7.69
CA LEU A 64 30.83 -30.11 7.35
C LEU A 64 29.86 -29.51 8.38
N GLU A 65 30.17 -29.64 9.68
CA GLU A 65 29.38 -29.02 10.74
C GLU A 65 29.45 -27.49 10.68
N ARG A 66 30.61 -26.93 10.34
CA ARG A 66 30.77 -25.49 10.11
C ARG A 66 29.95 -24.99 8.91
N GLU A 67 30.03 -25.68 7.78
CA GLU A 67 29.23 -25.34 6.59
C GLU A 67 27.73 -25.45 6.89
N TYR A 68 27.31 -26.47 7.65
CA TYR A 68 25.92 -26.64 8.07
C TYR A 68 25.43 -25.47 8.95
N GLU A 69 26.22 -25.06 9.94
CA GLU A 69 25.89 -23.92 10.81
C GLU A 69 25.85 -22.60 10.02
N GLU A 70 26.76 -22.42 9.05
CA GLU A 70 26.77 -21.29 8.12
C GLU A 70 25.51 -21.28 7.24
N LEU A 71 25.10 -22.44 6.69
CA LEU A 71 23.89 -22.58 5.88
C LEU A 71 22.64 -22.25 6.71
N ARG A 72 22.57 -22.77 7.94
CA ARG A 72 21.46 -22.50 8.87
C ARG A 72 21.35 -21.03 9.22
N LYS A 73 22.48 -20.36 9.45
CA LYS A 73 22.52 -18.92 9.70
C LYS A 73 22.05 -18.11 8.48
N GLN A 74 22.45 -18.52 7.28
CA GLN A 74 21.98 -17.91 6.03
C GLN A 74 20.47 -18.09 5.85
N GLU A 75 19.95 -19.28 6.14
CA GLU A 75 18.50 -19.57 6.11
C GLU A 75 17.75 -18.66 7.08
N GLU A 76 18.21 -18.56 8.32
CA GLU A 76 17.60 -17.70 9.33
C GLU A 76 17.62 -16.22 8.90
N GLU A 77 18.73 -15.75 8.33
CA GLU A 77 18.85 -14.39 7.82
C GLU A 77 17.85 -14.13 6.68
N VAL A 78 17.68 -15.07 5.76
CA VAL A 78 16.70 -14.97 4.67
C VAL A 78 15.27 -14.93 5.22
N VAL A 79 14.93 -15.83 6.16
CA VAL A 79 13.61 -15.85 6.81
C VAL A 79 13.33 -14.52 7.52
N ASN A 80 14.31 -13.99 8.25
CA ASN A 80 14.17 -12.71 8.95
C ASN A 80 14.01 -11.53 7.98
N LYS A 81 14.76 -11.51 6.88
CA LYS A 81 14.59 -10.52 5.80
C LYS A 81 13.20 -10.59 5.19
N LEU A 82 12.67 -11.79 4.92
CA LEU A 82 11.33 -11.97 4.36
C LEU A 82 10.23 -11.53 5.34
N LYS A 83 10.36 -11.88 6.63
CA LYS A 83 9.43 -11.42 7.68
C LYS A 83 9.39 -9.89 7.75
N ARG A 84 10.55 -9.23 7.77
CA ARG A 84 10.64 -7.77 7.78
C ARG A 84 10.05 -7.14 6.52
N LYS A 85 10.36 -7.69 5.34
CA LYS A 85 9.77 -7.20 4.08
C LYS A 85 8.26 -7.31 4.09
N ARG A 86 7.71 -8.42 4.61
CA ARG A 86 6.25 -8.60 4.76
C ARG A 86 5.63 -7.53 5.64
N THR A 87 6.23 -7.23 6.80
CA THR A 87 5.71 -6.19 7.71
C THR A 87 5.81 -4.80 7.09
N ASP A 88 6.90 -4.52 6.38
CA ASP A 88 7.10 -3.23 5.69
C ASP A 88 6.07 -3.06 4.56
N ASP A 89 5.84 -4.11 3.77
CA ASP A 89 4.87 -4.08 2.67
C ASP A 89 3.44 -3.99 3.20
N GLN A 90 3.13 -4.60 4.35
CA GLN A 90 1.85 -4.41 5.03
C GLN A 90 1.67 -2.95 5.48
N GLY A 91 2.68 -2.35 6.12
CA GLY A 91 2.63 -0.94 6.53
C GLY A 91 2.46 0.02 5.35
N LYS A 92 3.12 -0.25 4.22
CA LYS A 92 2.91 0.50 2.97
C LYS A 92 1.49 0.31 2.43
N GLY A 93 0.97 -0.92 2.45
CA GLY A 93 -0.39 -1.23 2.04
C GLY A 93 -1.44 -0.46 2.85
N ASP A 94 -1.28 -0.42 4.16
CA ASP A 94 -2.16 0.33 5.06
C ASP A 94 -2.07 1.84 4.79
N SER A 95 -0.87 2.37 4.57
CA SER A 95 -0.67 3.78 4.20
C SER A 95 -1.40 4.15 2.90
N VAL A 96 -1.25 3.33 1.85
CA VAL A 96 -1.95 3.54 0.57
C VAL A 96 -3.47 3.45 0.76
N ARG A 97 -3.95 2.53 1.60
CA ARG A 97 -5.38 2.40 1.91
C ARG A 97 -5.92 3.63 2.61
N HIS A 98 -5.20 4.17 3.60
CA HIS A 98 -5.57 5.40 4.30
C HIS A 98 -5.57 6.61 3.36
N GLN A 99 -4.53 6.74 2.52
CA GLN A 99 -4.47 7.80 1.51
C GLN A 99 -5.68 7.73 0.58
N ARG A 100 -6.01 6.54 0.06
CA ARG A 100 -7.17 6.35 -0.81
C ARG A 100 -8.47 6.75 -0.12
N ALA A 101 -8.69 6.34 1.13
CA ALA A 101 -9.88 6.71 1.89
C ALA A 101 -10.00 8.23 2.09
N LEU A 102 -8.89 8.90 2.37
CA LEU A 102 -8.83 10.36 2.48
C LEU A 102 -9.18 11.03 1.14
N TRP A 103 -8.63 10.54 0.03
CA TRP A 103 -8.90 11.04 -1.31
C TRP A 103 -10.37 10.87 -1.72
N ASP A 104 -10.94 9.69 -1.47
CA ASP A 104 -12.36 9.42 -1.76
C ASP A 104 -13.26 10.41 -1.00
N ARG A 105 -12.97 10.63 0.29
CA ARG A 105 -13.73 11.58 1.10
C ARG A 105 -13.56 13.03 0.64
N ALA A 106 -12.34 13.43 0.29
CA ALA A 106 -12.07 14.76 -0.26
C ALA A 106 -12.80 15.00 -1.58
N LEU A 107 -12.88 13.98 -2.45
CA LEU A 107 -13.60 14.04 -3.71
C LEU A 107 -15.12 14.21 -3.49
N GLU A 108 -15.71 13.44 -2.57
CA GLU A 108 -17.13 13.59 -2.19
C GLU A 108 -17.46 15.00 -1.68
N MET A 109 -16.60 15.56 -0.83
CA MET A 109 -16.74 16.92 -0.31
C MET A 109 -16.69 17.94 -1.45
N ARG A 110 -15.74 17.81 -2.38
CA ARG A 110 -15.64 18.68 -3.55
C ARG A 110 -16.89 18.62 -4.42
N ILE A 111 -17.37 17.43 -4.75
CA ILE A 111 -18.58 17.26 -5.58
C ILE A 111 -19.79 17.90 -4.87
N SER A 112 -19.93 17.68 -3.57
CA SER A 112 -21.00 18.27 -2.77
C SER A 112 -20.93 19.80 -2.77
N MET A 113 -19.74 20.36 -2.58
CA MET A 113 -19.52 21.81 -2.62
C MET A 113 -19.80 22.39 -4.01
N GLN A 114 -19.37 21.74 -5.08
CA GLN A 114 -19.70 22.15 -6.44
C GLN A 114 -21.21 22.19 -6.67
N LYS A 115 -21.95 21.16 -6.23
CA LYS A 115 -23.42 21.15 -6.32
C LYS A 115 -24.05 22.28 -5.53
N LEU A 116 -23.57 22.55 -4.31
CA LEU A 116 -24.07 23.65 -3.47
C LEU A 116 -23.81 25.01 -4.11
N VAL A 117 -22.61 25.23 -4.65
CA VAL A 117 -22.26 26.49 -5.32
C VAL A 117 -23.10 26.67 -6.59
N THR A 118 -23.22 25.64 -7.43
CA THR A 118 -24.08 25.72 -8.63
C THR A 118 -25.54 25.98 -8.27
N GLY A 119 -26.07 25.31 -7.24
CA GLY A 119 -27.43 25.55 -6.75
C GLY A 119 -27.61 26.95 -6.17
N TYR A 120 -26.61 27.46 -5.45
CA TYR A 120 -26.64 28.81 -4.90
C TYR A 120 -26.52 29.89 -5.99
N SER A 121 -25.67 29.67 -7.00
CA SER A 121 -25.56 30.56 -8.16
C SER A 121 -26.87 30.62 -8.93
N GLN A 122 -27.53 29.49 -9.19
CA GLN A 122 -28.86 29.45 -9.82
C GLN A 122 -29.91 30.19 -8.99
N LEU A 123 -29.80 30.12 -7.66
CA LEU A 123 -30.72 30.76 -6.74
C LEU A 123 -30.49 32.28 -6.60
N LEU A 124 -29.26 32.74 -6.81
CA LEU A 124 -28.89 34.17 -6.82
C LEU A 124 -29.02 34.84 -8.19
N GLU A 125 -28.81 34.10 -9.29
CA GLU A 125 -29.01 34.59 -10.66
C GLU A 125 -30.48 34.87 -10.97
N MET A 126 -31.40 34.33 -10.16
CA MET A 126 -32.80 34.71 -10.20
C MET A 126 -33.04 35.91 -9.28
N GLU A 127 -33.71 36.94 -9.80
CA GLU A 127 -34.42 38.00 -9.05
C GLU A 127 -35.24 37.46 -7.84
N GLY A 128 -35.46 36.15 -7.80
CA GLY A 128 -36.02 35.36 -6.73
C GLY A 128 -35.39 35.54 -5.35
N LYS A 129 -34.08 35.76 -5.12
CA LYS A 129 -33.62 35.98 -3.73
C LYS A 129 -34.24 37.23 -3.11
N LEU A 130 -34.27 38.32 -3.87
CA LEU A 130 -34.83 39.59 -3.39
C LEU A 130 -36.36 39.44 -3.25
N GLU A 131 -37.04 38.92 -4.29
CA GLU A 131 -38.48 38.70 -4.26
C GLU A 131 -38.92 37.75 -3.14
N LEU A 132 -38.24 36.62 -2.94
CA LEU A 132 -38.57 35.62 -1.94
C LEU A 132 -38.30 36.13 -0.52
N CYS A 133 -37.19 36.84 -0.30
CA CYS A 133 -36.90 37.45 1.01
C CYS A 133 -37.81 38.66 1.31
N THR A 134 -38.25 39.42 0.29
CA THR A 134 -39.25 40.48 0.46
C THR A 134 -40.66 39.94 0.70
N SER A 135 -40.98 38.75 0.18
CA SER A 135 -42.28 38.11 0.32
C SER A 135 -42.43 37.30 1.61
N ASP A 136 -41.33 36.73 2.12
CA ASP A 136 -41.33 35.90 3.33
C ASP A 136 -40.11 36.16 4.23
N SER A 137 -40.38 36.77 5.39
CA SER A 137 -39.37 37.00 6.43
C SER A 137 -38.76 35.72 7.02
N GLN A 138 -39.41 34.55 6.86
CA GLN A 138 -38.82 33.27 7.26
C GLN A 138 -37.68 32.84 6.33
N CYS A 139 -37.72 33.20 5.05
CA CYS A 139 -36.62 32.94 4.11
C CYS A 139 -35.35 33.66 4.56
N GLU A 140 -35.44 34.95 4.92
CA GLU A 140 -34.28 35.70 5.43
C GLU A 140 -33.68 35.05 6.70
N LYS A 141 -34.55 34.64 7.63
CA LYS A 141 -34.15 33.93 8.87
C LYS A 141 -33.53 32.56 8.61
N ALA A 142 -33.88 31.88 7.52
CA ALA A 142 -33.31 30.59 7.14
C ALA A 142 -31.99 30.73 6.36
N TYR A 143 -31.85 31.78 5.54
CA TYR A 143 -30.61 32.06 4.81
C TYR A 143 -29.44 32.37 5.75
N HIS A 144 -29.67 33.16 6.80
CA HIS A 144 -28.59 33.54 7.72
C HIS A 144 -27.86 32.35 8.38
N PRO A 145 -28.54 31.36 8.99
CA PRO A 145 -27.87 30.18 9.55
C PRO A 145 -27.27 29.29 8.46
N LEU A 146 -27.89 29.20 7.28
CA LEU A 146 -27.33 28.47 6.14
C LEU A 146 -26.00 29.07 5.68
N THR A 147 -25.94 30.39 5.49
CA THR A 147 -24.71 31.09 5.12
C THR A 147 -23.65 30.96 6.22
N LYS A 148 -24.04 31.12 7.50
CA LYS A 148 -23.13 30.90 8.63
C LYS A 148 -22.55 29.48 8.66
N SER A 149 -23.37 28.47 8.42
CA SER A 149 -22.94 27.08 8.34
C SER A 149 -22.04 26.82 7.14
N ALA A 150 -22.32 27.44 6.00
CA ALA A 150 -21.51 27.31 4.79
C ALA A 150 -20.11 27.92 4.98
N VAL A 151 -20.02 29.09 5.61
CA VAL A 151 -18.75 29.73 5.98
C VAL A 151 -17.96 28.83 6.94
N ALA A 152 -18.59 28.34 8.01
CA ALA A 152 -17.93 27.44 8.96
C ALA A 152 -17.42 26.15 8.30
N ALA A 153 -18.17 25.58 7.34
CA ALA A 153 -17.74 24.41 6.59
C ALA A 153 -16.51 24.70 5.71
N VAL A 154 -16.43 25.89 5.11
CA VAL A 154 -15.25 26.33 4.34
C VAL A 154 -14.05 26.54 5.26
N ASP A 155 -14.24 27.17 6.43
CA ASP A 155 -13.18 27.38 7.42
C ASP A 155 -12.60 26.04 7.89
N CYS A 156 -13.45 25.07 8.26
CA CYS A 156 -13.01 23.71 8.60
C CYS A 156 -12.20 23.04 7.48
N LEU A 157 -12.56 23.25 6.21
CA LEU A 157 -11.83 22.69 5.07
C LEU A 157 -10.47 23.38 4.88
N LEU A 158 -10.39 24.69 5.12
CA LEU A 158 -9.13 25.43 5.08
C LEU A 158 -8.19 24.98 6.20
N GLU A 159 -8.73 24.80 7.41
CA GLU A 159 -8.00 24.23 8.54
C GLU A 159 -7.47 22.84 8.22
N LEU A 160 -8.31 21.94 7.69
CA LEU A 160 -7.89 20.60 7.28
C LEU A 160 -6.78 20.66 6.22
N LYS A 161 -6.91 21.54 5.21
CA LYS A 161 -5.92 21.74 4.15
C LYS A 161 -4.59 22.28 4.70
N ASN A 162 -4.60 23.04 5.79
CA ASN A 162 -3.38 23.55 6.43
C ASN A 162 -2.77 22.52 7.40
N ALA A 163 -3.59 21.73 8.10
CA ALA A 163 -3.12 20.70 9.03
C ALA A 163 -2.50 19.47 8.30
N LEU A 164 -3.03 19.11 7.13
CA LEU A 164 -2.52 17.98 6.33
C LEU A 164 -1.01 18.06 5.99
N PRO A 165 -0.46 19.19 5.50
CA PRO A 165 0.97 19.32 5.26
C PRO A 165 1.77 19.43 6.56
N GLU A 166 1.25 20.08 7.61
CA GLU A 166 1.94 20.18 8.91
C GLU A 166 2.19 18.82 9.56
N GLN A 167 1.25 17.88 9.41
CA GLN A 167 1.40 16.51 9.91
C GLN A 167 2.24 15.60 9.01
N ASN A 168 2.58 16.05 7.80
CA ASN A 168 3.32 15.26 6.84
C ASN A 168 4.68 15.91 6.55
N THR A 169 5.61 15.75 7.51
CA THR A 169 6.97 16.32 7.45
C THR A 169 7.72 15.94 6.16
N ALA A 170 7.48 14.74 5.65
CA ALA A 170 8.05 14.27 4.38
C ALA A 170 7.57 15.10 3.16
N ILE A 171 6.33 15.61 3.18
CA ILE A 171 5.81 16.49 2.13
C ILE A 171 6.39 17.89 2.26
N THR A 172 6.53 18.43 3.49
CA THR A 172 7.15 19.74 3.69
C THR A 172 8.62 19.75 3.29
N GLU A 173 9.37 18.70 3.61
CA GLU A 173 10.77 18.53 3.23
C GLU A 173 10.92 18.37 1.71
N ALA A 174 10.07 17.53 1.08
CA ALA A 174 10.07 17.36 -0.37
C ALA A 174 9.66 18.65 -1.11
N SER A 175 8.70 19.42 -0.56
CA SER A 175 8.27 20.69 -1.14
C SER A 175 9.36 21.77 -1.02
N ALA A 176 10.08 21.83 0.10
CA ALA A 176 11.19 22.77 0.29
C ALA A 176 12.35 22.47 -0.67
N ALA A 177 12.71 21.19 -0.85
CA ALA A 177 13.73 20.78 -1.82
C ALA A 177 13.36 21.13 -3.26
N ASN A 178 12.07 21.03 -3.62
CA ASN A 178 11.60 21.33 -4.97
C ASN A 178 11.61 22.84 -5.29
N VAL A 179 11.35 23.68 -4.29
CA VAL A 179 11.47 25.15 -4.41
C VAL A 179 12.93 25.57 -4.60
N ASP A 180 13.86 24.92 -3.90
CA ASP A 180 15.29 25.18 -4.01
C ASP A 180 15.83 24.82 -5.40
N VAL A 181 15.41 23.66 -5.95
CA VAL A 181 15.75 23.25 -7.33
C VAL A 181 15.17 24.21 -8.37
N GLN A 182 13.92 24.68 -8.20
CA GLN A 182 13.32 25.65 -9.11
C GLN A 182 13.98 27.05 -9.03
N SER A 183 14.42 27.46 -7.84
CA SER A 183 15.18 28.70 -7.64
C SER A 183 16.55 28.63 -8.33
N MET A 184 17.23 27.50 -8.19
CA MET A 184 18.51 27.23 -8.82
C MET A 184 18.41 27.18 -10.35
N MET A 185 17.34 26.59 -10.90
CA MET A 185 17.08 26.60 -12.36
C MET A 185 16.73 27.99 -12.92
N ARG A 186 16.15 28.90 -12.12
CA ARG A 186 15.85 30.27 -12.55
C ARG A 186 17.05 31.23 -12.49
N SER A 187 18.14 30.79 -11.87
CA SER A 187 19.36 31.59 -11.64
C SER A 187 20.48 31.30 -12.64
N LEU A 188 20.24 30.38 -13.59
CA LEU A 188 21.10 30.04 -14.74
C LEU A 188 20.51 30.62 -16.03
#